data_AF-A0A6P0UWP1-F1
#
_entry.id   AF-A0A6P0UWP1-F1
#
_cell.length_a   1.000
_cell.length_b   1.000
_cell.length_c   1.000
_cell.angle_alpha   90.00
_cell.angle_beta   90.00
_cell.angle_gamma   90.00
#
_symmetry.space_group_name_H-M   'P 1'
#
loop_
_entity.id
_entity.type
_entity.pdbx_description
1 polymer ?
#
loop_
_entity_poly.entity_id
_entity_poly.type
_entity_poly.pdbx_seq_one_letter_code
_entity_poly.pdbx_strand_id
1 'polypeptide(L)'
;MVKYSKSIDELEHKAVKWWPDSLKKKASNLSVIPLLLDSQEDFIAILRLCDKSPWQVFELIKAAEFPANLFLKHLTVLADYGGETTQRLNKNFSNVFNEQENGKHYFDAVFNNQHFRYKFEALPVKGILNNKKLSIDGDSISIPTKMNGVTKDMIMILLFGATAINAAGADLEKCEIGNLLGKGDDLEKYIRQKYIWVSRITGGATSNTQGQLAQNVIFDFLSEHLDKDFTIMRNGTIKLDGYSKDTGMPFDVVVERCNKFVGIEISFQVTTNSVIERKAGQAQERQNIMHNMGYNIAYVIDGAGNFQRRSAVSTICNFSDCTVAYSESEFVILAEFIKECLQ
;
A
#
# COMPACT_ATOMS: atom_id res chain seq x y z
N MET A 1 -11.60 26.83 -31.78
CA MET A 1 -11.51 26.24 -30.44
C MET A 1 -10.52 25.10 -30.49
N VAL A 2 -9.57 25.06 -29.58
CA VAL A 2 -8.62 23.95 -29.46
C VAL A 2 -9.40 22.72 -29.01
N LYS A 3 -9.25 21.59 -29.71
CA LYS A 3 -9.89 20.34 -29.30
C LYS A 3 -9.00 19.65 -28.28
N TYR A 4 -9.41 19.68 -27.01
CA TYR A 4 -8.65 19.07 -25.91
C TYR A 4 -8.97 17.58 -25.68
N SER A 5 -10.10 17.10 -26.20
CA SER A 5 -10.44 15.67 -26.22
C SER A 5 -9.73 14.97 -27.37
N LYS A 6 -8.96 13.94 -27.03
CA LYS A 6 -8.21 13.13 -28.00
C LYS A 6 -8.98 11.85 -28.29
N SER A 7 -8.90 11.37 -29.53
CA SER A 7 -9.20 9.98 -29.84
C SER A 7 -8.17 9.05 -29.18
N ILE A 8 -8.50 7.77 -29.06
CA ILE A 8 -7.57 6.77 -28.53
C ILE A 8 -6.25 6.73 -29.30
N ASP A 9 -6.28 6.89 -30.63
CA ASP A 9 -5.07 6.84 -31.47
C ASP A 9 -4.17 8.06 -31.24
N GLU A 10 -4.76 9.25 -31.15
CA GLU A 10 -4.04 10.48 -30.81
C GLU A 10 -3.44 10.39 -29.41
N LEU A 11 -4.19 9.85 -28.45
CA LEU A 11 -3.75 9.68 -27.07
C LEU A 11 -2.62 8.66 -26.95
N GLU A 12 -2.75 7.50 -27.62
CA GLU A 12 -1.73 6.45 -27.60
C GLU A 12 -0.43 6.91 -28.28
N HIS A 13 -0.51 7.77 -29.30
CA HIS A 13 0.68 8.34 -29.94
C HIS A 13 1.49 9.26 -29.01
N LYS A 14 0.83 9.82 -27.98
CA LYS A 14 1.46 10.67 -26.96
C LYS A 14 1.83 9.91 -25.68
N ALA A 15 1.48 8.63 -25.62
CA ALA A 15 1.64 7.80 -24.44
C ALA A 15 3.08 7.39 -24.18
N VAL A 16 3.49 7.41 -22.90
CA VAL A 16 4.78 6.85 -22.48
C VAL A 16 4.74 5.32 -22.40
N LYS A 17 3.54 4.72 -22.23
CA LYS A 17 3.22 3.28 -22.12
C LYS A 17 3.85 2.53 -20.94
N TRP A 18 5.00 2.99 -20.47
CA TRP A 18 5.75 2.43 -19.36
C TRP A 18 6.06 3.54 -18.37
N TRP A 19 6.15 3.19 -17.08
CA TRP A 19 6.58 4.13 -16.07
C TRP A 19 7.98 4.69 -16.40
N PRO A 20 8.19 6.02 -16.33
CA PRO A 20 9.52 6.60 -16.36
C PRO A 20 10.41 6.03 -15.25
N ASP A 21 11.71 5.88 -15.49
CA ASP A 21 12.62 5.24 -14.53
C ASP A 21 12.72 5.99 -13.19
N SER A 22 12.53 7.31 -13.19
CA SER A 22 12.41 8.13 -11.99
C SER A 22 11.21 7.71 -11.12
N LEU A 23 10.08 7.39 -11.75
CA LEU A 23 8.86 6.93 -11.08
C LEU A 23 8.92 5.45 -10.71
N LYS A 24 9.59 4.61 -11.51
CA LYS A 24 9.93 3.23 -11.12
C LYS A 24 10.79 3.20 -9.86
N LYS A 25 11.80 4.07 -9.75
CA LYS A 25 12.62 4.19 -8.52
C LYS A 25 11.78 4.62 -7.32
N LYS A 26 10.91 5.64 -7.48
CA LYS A 26 9.98 6.04 -6.42
C LYS A 26 9.02 4.90 -6.01
N ALA A 27 8.46 4.16 -6.98
CA ALA A 27 7.58 3.03 -6.72
C ALA A 27 8.29 1.80 -6.14
N SER A 28 9.53 1.53 -6.56
CA SER A 28 10.38 0.45 -6.05
C SER A 28 10.80 0.71 -4.61
N ASN A 29 11.15 1.96 -4.27
CA ASN A 29 11.44 2.36 -2.90
C ASN A 29 10.23 2.22 -1.97
N LEU A 30 9.01 2.24 -2.53
CA LEU A 30 7.77 2.04 -1.78
C LEU A 30 7.37 0.55 -1.64
N SER A 31 7.98 -0.35 -2.41
CA SER A 31 7.61 -1.77 -2.41
C SER A 31 8.53 -2.58 -1.50
N VAL A 32 7.96 -3.17 -0.45
CA VAL A 32 8.71 -3.95 0.54
C VAL A 32 9.08 -5.35 0.03
N ILE A 33 8.45 -5.82 -1.06
CA ILE A 33 8.58 -7.22 -1.53
C ILE A 33 9.95 -7.54 -2.13
N PRO A 34 10.54 -6.74 -3.04
CA PRO A 34 11.88 -7.00 -3.55
C PRO A 34 12.90 -7.17 -2.42
N LEU A 35 12.87 -6.25 -1.45
CA LEU A 35 13.74 -6.31 -0.28
C LEU A 35 13.57 -7.63 0.51
N LEU A 36 12.33 -8.08 0.71
CA LEU A 36 12.05 -9.34 1.40
C LEU A 36 12.42 -10.58 0.57
N LEU A 37 12.40 -10.51 -0.75
CA LEU A 37 12.85 -11.61 -1.60
C LEU A 37 14.39 -11.71 -1.57
N ASP A 38 15.06 -10.56 -1.62
CA ASP A 38 16.52 -10.47 -1.55
C ASP A 38 17.07 -11.01 -0.23
N SER A 39 16.36 -10.79 0.89
CA SER A 39 16.76 -11.27 2.23
C SER A 39 16.11 -12.58 2.66
N GLN A 40 15.35 -13.25 1.78
CA GLN A 40 14.57 -14.45 2.14
C GLN A 40 15.45 -15.63 2.56
N GLU A 41 16.53 -15.89 1.82
CA GLU A 41 17.41 -17.04 2.10
C GLU A 41 18.08 -16.91 3.46
N ASP A 42 18.59 -15.73 3.80
CA ASP A 42 19.20 -15.45 5.10
C ASP A 42 18.18 -15.57 6.24
N PHE A 43 16.95 -15.09 6.03
CA PHE A 43 15.85 -15.26 6.98
C PHE A 43 15.53 -16.74 7.23
N ILE A 44 15.44 -17.55 6.17
CA ILE A 44 15.20 -19.00 6.26
C ILE A 44 16.37 -19.68 6.98
N ALA A 45 17.61 -19.32 6.65
CA ALA A 45 18.80 -19.88 7.27
C ALA A 45 18.84 -19.65 8.78
N ILE A 46 18.48 -18.44 9.24
CA ILE A 46 18.36 -18.12 10.66
C ILE A 46 17.31 -19.05 11.33
N LEU A 47 16.10 -19.13 10.77
CA LEU A 47 15.03 -19.94 11.37
C LEU A 47 15.33 -21.46 11.37
N ARG A 48 16.02 -21.97 10.34
CA ARG A 48 16.43 -23.38 10.27
C ARG A 48 17.37 -23.79 11.41
N LEU A 49 18.12 -22.84 11.94
CA LEU A 49 19.06 -23.06 13.05
C LEU A 49 18.40 -22.93 14.44
N CYS A 50 17.14 -22.49 14.52
CA CYS A 50 16.40 -22.29 15.77
C CYS A 50 15.73 -23.58 16.29
N ASP A 51 16.48 -24.64 16.55
CA ASP A 51 15.91 -25.95 16.94
C ASP A 51 16.02 -26.27 18.45
N LYS A 52 16.86 -25.56 19.20
CA LYS A 52 17.18 -25.90 20.59
C LYS A 52 16.34 -25.17 21.62
N SER A 53 15.97 -23.93 21.33
CA SER A 53 15.38 -23.03 22.32
C SER A 53 14.56 -21.91 21.68
N PRO A 54 13.43 -21.49 22.28
CA PRO A 54 12.64 -20.35 21.79
C PRO A 54 13.43 -19.04 21.68
N TRP A 55 14.47 -18.87 22.51
CA TRP A 55 15.29 -17.65 22.55
C TRP A 55 16.44 -17.65 21.53
N GLN A 56 16.77 -18.81 20.94
CA GLN A 56 17.90 -18.98 20.03
C GLN A 56 17.81 -18.06 18.81
N VAL A 57 16.58 -17.72 18.40
CA VAL A 57 16.32 -16.78 17.30
C VAL A 57 17.01 -15.43 17.53
N PHE A 58 17.05 -14.92 18.76
CA PHE A 58 17.69 -13.64 19.05
C PHE A 58 19.21 -13.72 18.94
N GLU A 59 19.80 -14.82 19.39
CA GLU A 59 21.23 -15.04 19.29
C GLU A 59 21.67 -15.14 17.83
N LEU A 60 20.88 -15.85 17.02
CA LEU A 60 21.16 -16.05 15.59
C LEU A 60 20.96 -14.77 14.77
N ILE A 61 19.89 -14.00 15.00
CA ILE A 61 19.70 -12.67 14.37
C ILE A 61 20.92 -11.79 14.66
N LYS A 62 21.37 -11.76 15.91
CA LYS A 62 22.50 -10.95 16.33
C LYS A 62 23.81 -11.43 15.70
N ALA A 63 24.04 -12.75 15.66
CA ALA A 63 25.25 -13.34 15.10
C ALA A 63 25.34 -13.16 13.58
N ALA A 64 24.21 -13.21 12.87
CA ALA A 64 24.13 -12.95 11.44
C ALA A 64 24.16 -11.46 11.07
N GLU A 65 24.19 -10.56 12.06
CA GLU A 65 24.00 -9.11 11.88
C GLU A 65 22.76 -8.76 11.06
N PHE A 66 21.73 -9.61 11.10
CA PHE A 66 20.53 -9.45 10.30
C PHE A 66 19.67 -8.30 10.84
N PRO A 67 19.21 -7.36 10.01
CA PRO A 67 18.43 -6.21 10.50
C PRO A 67 17.13 -6.65 11.20
N ALA A 68 16.95 -6.18 12.43
CA ALA A 68 15.85 -6.65 13.29
C ALA A 68 14.47 -6.26 12.74
N ASN A 69 14.35 -5.06 12.18
CA ASN A 69 13.14 -4.62 11.49
C ASN A 69 12.85 -5.45 10.23
N LEU A 70 13.88 -5.81 9.46
CA LEU A 70 13.69 -6.67 8.29
C LEU A 70 13.21 -8.06 8.71
N PHE A 71 13.81 -8.63 9.76
CA PHE A 71 13.41 -9.94 10.30
C PHE A 71 11.97 -9.92 10.77
N LEU A 72 11.61 -8.88 11.53
CA LEU A 72 10.25 -8.68 11.99
C LEU A 72 9.29 -8.53 10.80
N LYS A 73 9.69 -7.83 9.74
CA LYS A 73 8.85 -7.67 8.55
C LYS A 73 8.54 -9.01 7.88
N HIS A 74 9.53 -9.90 7.73
CA HIS A 74 9.30 -11.25 7.22
C HIS A 74 8.20 -11.96 8.02
N LEU A 75 8.31 -11.97 9.35
CA LEU A 75 7.32 -12.61 10.22
C LEU A 75 5.91 -11.99 10.08
N THR A 76 5.82 -10.66 10.07
CA THR A 76 4.52 -9.96 9.94
C THR A 76 3.82 -10.29 8.62
N VAL A 77 4.59 -10.46 7.54
CA VAL A 77 4.08 -10.79 6.22
C VAL A 77 3.60 -12.24 6.18
N LEU A 78 4.37 -13.17 6.73
CA LEU A 78 4.04 -14.60 6.76
C LEU A 78 2.80 -14.90 7.62
N ALA A 79 2.67 -14.20 8.75
CA ALA A 79 1.55 -14.33 9.69
C ALA A 79 0.34 -13.46 9.31
N ASP A 80 0.39 -12.67 8.23
CA ASP A 80 -0.66 -11.69 7.90
C ASP A 80 -1.02 -10.80 9.11
N TYR A 81 0.02 -10.32 9.80
CA TYR A 81 -0.06 -9.60 11.07
C TYR A 81 0.43 -8.17 10.89
N GLY A 82 -0.40 -7.38 10.20
CA GLY A 82 -0.08 -6.01 9.80
C GLY A 82 -0.22 -4.97 10.91
N GLY A 83 -0.08 -3.69 10.53
CA GLY A 83 -0.12 -2.56 11.46
C GLY A 83 -1.44 -2.41 12.21
N GLU A 84 -2.58 -2.73 11.57
CA GLU A 84 -3.89 -2.67 12.22
C GLU A 84 -4.03 -3.74 13.31
N THR A 85 -3.69 -5.00 13.00
CA THR A 85 -3.72 -6.11 13.97
C THR A 85 -2.75 -5.83 15.13
N THR A 86 -1.55 -5.35 14.82
CA THR A 86 -0.56 -4.93 15.82
C THR A 86 -1.09 -3.83 16.74
N GLN A 87 -1.75 -2.82 16.19
CA GLN A 87 -2.35 -1.74 16.96
C GLN A 87 -3.49 -2.24 17.85
N ARG A 88 -4.33 -3.15 17.32
CA ARG A 88 -5.43 -3.79 18.04
C ARG A 88 -4.91 -4.65 19.21
N LEU A 89 -3.84 -5.40 18.99
CA LEU A 89 -3.15 -6.16 20.03
C LEU A 89 -2.65 -5.22 21.14
N ASN A 90 -1.90 -4.17 20.79
CA ASN A 90 -1.35 -3.24 21.79
C ASN A 90 -2.46 -2.55 22.60
N LYS A 91 -3.59 -2.19 21.97
CA LYS A 91 -4.73 -1.57 22.64
C LYS A 91 -5.44 -2.53 23.60
N ASN A 92 -5.50 -3.81 23.27
CA ASN A 92 -6.22 -4.83 24.05
C ASN A 92 -5.24 -5.77 24.79
N PHE A 93 -4.01 -5.32 25.02
CA PHE A 93 -2.93 -6.21 25.42
C PHE A 93 -3.22 -6.94 26.73
N SER A 94 -3.75 -6.23 27.74
CA SER A 94 -4.13 -6.83 29.03
C SER A 94 -5.36 -7.74 28.97
N ASN A 95 -6.15 -7.68 27.89
CA ASN A 95 -7.24 -8.62 27.66
C ASN A 95 -6.74 -9.92 27.01
N VAL A 96 -5.74 -9.80 26.12
CA VAL A 96 -5.13 -10.93 25.41
C VAL A 96 -4.15 -11.67 26.32
N PHE A 97 -3.29 -10.92 27.00
CA PHE A 97 -2.32 -11.41 27.98
C PHE A 97 -2.76 -10.91 29.35
N ASN A 98 -3.70 -11.60 29.99
CA ASN A 98 -4.32 -11.14 31.23
C ASN A 98 -3.48 -11.44 32.49
N GLU A 99 -2.61 -12.45 32.42
CA GLU A 99 -1.74 -12.83 33.53
C GLU A 99 -0.50 -11.93 33.63
N GLN A 100 -0.04 -11.72 34.86
CA GLN A 100 1.14 -10.93 35.17
C GLN A 100 1.98 -11.58 36.27
N GLU A 101 3.30 -11.40 36.18
CA GLU A 101 4.26 -11.79 37.20
C GLU A 101 5.17 -10.59 37.48
N ASN A 102 5.22 -10.12 38.74
CA ASN A 102 5.98 -8.92 39.13
C ASN A 102 5.63 -7.66 38.30
N GLY A 103 4.34 -7.49 38.00
CA GLY A 103 3.83 -6.34 37.23
C GLY A 103 4.15 -6.38 35.73
N LYS A 104 4.69 -7.50 35.23
CA LYS A 104 4.91 -7.73 33.80
C LYS A 104 3.99 -8.81 33.27
N HIS A 105 3.37 -8.54 32.13
CA HIS A 105 2.62 -9.54 31.39
C HIS A 105 3.54 -10.67 30.91
N TYR A 106 2.99 -11.86 30.74
CA TYR A 106 3.67 -13.00 30.14
C TYR A 106 2.69 -13.85 29.33
N PHE A 107 3.23 -14.76 28.53
CA PHE A 107 2.47 -15.90 28.02
C PHE A 107 3.25 -17.19 28.18
N ASP A 108 2.52 -18.27 28.41
CA ASP A 108 3.04 -19.63 28.40
C ASP A 108 2.73 -20.25 27.04
N ALA A 109 3.69 -20.94 26.43
CA ALA A 109 3.54 -21.55 25.12
C ALA A 109 4.29 -22.89 25.04
N VAL A 110 4.03 -23.63 23.96
CA VAL A 110 4.66 -24.92 23.69
C VAL A 110 5.68 -24.79 22.56
N PHE A 111 6.89 -25.31 22.79
CA PHE A 111 7.94 -25.49 21.80
C PHE A 111 8.59 -26.86 21.99
N ASN A 112 8.68 -27.68 20.93
CA ASN A 112 9.22 -29.05 20.99
C ASN A 112 8.62 -29.89 22.14
N ASN A 113 7.30 -29.81 22.32
CA ASN A 113 6.54 -30.47 23.40
C ASN A 113 6.96 -30.06 24.82
N GLN A 114 7.69 -28.96 24.97
CA GLN A 114 8.06 -28.37 26.25
C GLN A 114 7.35 -27.03 26.45
N HIS A 115 6.85 -26.83 27.67
CA HIS A 115 6.29 -25.56 28.07
C HIS A 115 7.41 -24.56 28.32
N PHE A 116 7.25 -23.34 27.83
CA PHE A 116 8.11 -22.23 28.18
C PHE A 116 7.26 -21.00 28.49
N ARG A 117 7.83 -20.11 29.31
CA ARG A 117 7.24 -18.83 29.66
C ARG A 117 8.02 -17.70 29.02
N TYR A 118 7.34 -16.83 28.29
CA TYR A 118 7.91 -15.58 27.81
C TYR A 118 7.34 -14.38 28.58
N LYS A 119 8.21 -13.65 29.26
CA LYS A 119 7.87 -12.40 29.96
C LYS A 119 8.16 -11.23 29.04
N PHE A 120 7.15 -10.38 28.80
CA PHE A 120 7.31 -9.25 27.88
C PHE A 120 8.35 -8.25 28.40
N GLU A 121 9.22 -7.79 27.50
CA GLU A 121 10.28 -6.83 27.81
C GLU A 121 9.75 -5.38 27.82
N ALA A 122 8.86 -5.04 26.89
CA ALA A 122 8.40 -3.68 26.64
C ALA A 122 6.90 -3.54 26.29
N LEU A 123 6.23 -4.59 25.83
CA LEU A 123 4.80 -4.55 25.56
C LEU A 123 3.97 -4.67 26.86
N PRO A 124 2.82 -3.95 26.94
CA PRO A 124 2.30 -3.01 25.96
C PRO A 124 3.03 -1.66 25.98
N VAL A 125 3.09 -0.98 24.83
CA VAL A 125 3.65 0.37 24.75
C VAL A 125 2.57 1.45 24.91
N LYS A 126 2.97 2.60 25.47
CA LYS A 126 2.12 3.79 25.49
C LYS A 126 1.90 4.32 24.06
N GLY A 127 0.65 4.64 23.75
CA GLY A 127 0.26 5.21 22.45
C GLY A 127 0.02 4.15 21.37
N ILE A 128 0.26 4.54 20.12
CA ILE A 128 -0.02 3.70 18.94
C ILE A 128 1.22 2.86 18.60
N LEU A 129 1.04 1.55 18.56
CA LEU A 129 2.01 0.62 17.97
C LEU A 129 1.59 0.33 16.52
N ASN A 130 2.36 0.82 15.56
CA ASN A 130 2.12 0.65 14.11
C ASN A 130 3.42 0.31 13.38
N ASN A 131 3.33 0.07 12.06
CA ASN A 131 4.49 -0.27 11.22
C ASN A 131 5.64 0.74 11.35
N LYS A 132 5.33 2.04 11.42
CA LYS A 132 6.32 3.10 11.57
C LYS A 132 7.06 3.02 12.91
N LYS A 133 6.33 2.75 14.00
CA LYS A 133 6.94 2.58 15.33
C LYS A 133 7.84 1.35 15.42
N LEU A 134 7.54 0.32 14.63
CA LEU A 134 8.33 -0.90 14.50
C LEU A 134 9.44 -0.81 13.44
N SER A 135 9.52 0.30 12.70
CA SER A 135 10.45 0.50 11.58
C SER A 135 10.28 -0.52 10.43
N ILE A 136 9.04 -0.97 10.19
CA ILE A 136 8.67 -1.98 9.17
C ILE A 136 7.72 -1.43 8.09
N ASP A 137 7.61 -0.11 8.00
CA ASP A 137 6.92 0.59 6.91
C ASP A 137 7.83 0.73 5.67
N GLY A 138 7.26 1.18 4.54
CA GLY A 138 8.00 1.27 3.28
C GLY A 138 9.22 2.18 3.33
N ASP A 139 9.21 3.23 4.16
CA ASP A 139 10.29 4.21 4.20
C ASP A 139 11.44 3.75 5.11
N SER A 140 11.11 3.19 6.27
CA SER A 140 12.10 2.86 7.31
C SER A 140 12.67 1.44 7.21
N ILE A 141 12.04 0.54 6.46
CA ILE A 141 12.48 -0.87 6.35
C ILE A 141 13.90 -1.01 5.79
N SER A 142 14.33 -0.06 4.95
CA SER A 142 15.66 -0.04 4.34
C SER A 142 16.76 0.46 5.28
N ILE A 143 16.41 0.97 6.45
CA ILE A 143 17.35 1.47 7.46
C ILE A 143 17.53 0.36 8.51
N PRO A 144 18.70 -0.29 8.59
CA PRO A 144 18.88 -1.40 9.53
C PRO A 144 18.70 -0.97 10.99
N THR A 145 17.90 -1.71 11.74
CA THR A 145 17.73 -1.50 13.18
C THR A 145 18.23 -2.68 14.00
N LYS A 146 18.65 -2.39 15.24
CA LYS A 146 18.98 -3.42 16.24
C LYS A 146 17.72 -3.85 16.98
N MET A 147 17.72 -5.08 17.49
CA MET A 147 16.63 -5.56 18.34
C MET A 147 16.52 -4.73 19.62
N ASN A 148 15.30 -4.29 19.93
CA ASN A 148 14.91 -3.72 21.21
C ASN A 148 13.81 -4.59 21.86
N GLY A 149 13.39 -4.25 23.07
CA GLY A 149 12.37 -5.03 23.80
C GLY A 149 11.06 -5.19 23.03
N VAL A 150 10.59 -4.14 22.35
CA VAL A 150 9.34 -4.19 21.56
C VAL A 150 9.51 -5.13 20.36
N THR A 151 10.64 -5.05 19.66
CA THR A 151 10.93 -5.93 18.52
C THR A 151 11.00 -7.39 18.95
N LYS A 152 11.66 -7.69 20.08
CA LYS A 152 11.73 -9.06 20.62
C LYS A 152 10.36 -9.59 21.03
N ASP A 153 9.58 -8.78 21.73
CA ASP A 153 8.23 -9.13 22.13
C ASP A 153 7.36 -9.49 20.92
N MET A 154 7.41 -8.65 19.87
CA MET A 154 6.69 -8.92 18.62
C MET A 154 7.20 -10.18 17.91
N ILE A 155 8.51 -10.42 17.86
CA ILE A 155 9.08 -11.66 17.29
C ILE A 155 8.52 -12.88 18.03
N MET A 156 8.49 -12.86 19.36
CA MET A 156 7.99 -14.01 20.14
C MET A 156 6.50 -14.24 19.95
N ILE A 157 5.72 -13.16 19.87
CA ILE A 157 4.29 -13.25 19.53
C ILE A 157 4.12 -13.88 18.14
N LEU A 158 4.84 -13.40 17.13
CA LEU A 158 4.67 -13.88 15.74
C LEU A 158 5.17 -15.31 15.53
N LEU A 159 6.14 -15.76 16.33
CA LEU A 159 6.62 -17.14 16.29
C LEU A 159 5.69 -18.08 17.06
N PHE A 160 5.23 -17.70 18.26
CA PHE A 160 4.64 -18.64 19.22
C PHE A 160 3.22 -18.29 19.67
N GLY A 161 2.62 -17.22 19.14
CA GLY A 161 1.28 -16.80 19.50
C GLY A 161 0.23 -17.90 19.29
N ALA A 162 0.37 -18.72 18.25
CA ALA A 162 -0.56 -19.80 17.95
C ALA A 162 -0.48 -20.96 18.95
N THR A 163 0.60 -21.06 19.74
CA THR A 163 0.77 -22.07 20.78
C THR A 163 0.67 -21.50 22.19
N ALA A 164 0.25 -20.24 22.32
CA ALA A 164 0.01 -19.64 23.62
C ALA A 164 -1.16 -20.35 24.34
N ILE A 165 -0.96 -20.64 25.62
CA ILE A 165 -1.87 -21.45 26.45
C ILE A 165 -2.81 -20.55 27.24
N ASN A 166 -2.26 -19.46 27.80
CA ASN A 166 -2.96 -18.50 28.64
C ASN A 166 -3.25 -17.19 27.91
N ALA A 167 -3.23 -17.19 26.58
CA ALA A 167 -3.55 -16.04 25.75
C ALA A 167 -4.39 -16.46 24.54
N ALA A 168 -5.38 -15.62 24.18
CA ALA A 168 -6.26 -15.88 23.06
C ALA A 168 -6.77 -14.58 22.43
N GLY A 169 -7.22 -14.66 21.17
CA GLY A 169 -7.71 -13.53 20.39
C GLY A 169 -6.59 -12.77 19.70
N ALA A 170 -6.91 -11.58 19.16
CA ALA A 170 -5.98 -10.73 18.40
C ALA A 170 -5.23 -11.47 17.27
N ASP A 171 -5.88 -12.44 16.63
CA ASP A 171 -5.38 -13.23 15.51
C ASP A 171 -4.08 -14.00 15.82
N LEU A 172 -3.84 -14.35 17.10
CA LEU A 172 -2.66 -15.09 17.53
C LEU A 172 -2.56 -16.47 16.85
N GLU A 173 -3.67 -17.08 16.44
CA GLU A 173 -3.70 -18.34 15.71
C GLU A 173 -2.96 -18.29 14.37
N LYS A 174 -2.73 -17.10 13.80
CA LYS A 174 -1.92 -16.93 12.57
C LYS A 174 -0.41 -16.97 12.84
N CYS A 175 0.01 -16.87 14.09
CA CYS A 175 1.40 -16.76 14.52
C CYS A 175 2.01 -18.15 14.77
N GLU A 176 2.12 -18.96 13.71
CA GLU A 176 2.36 -20.40 13.79
C GLU A 176 3.78 -20.86 13.37
N ILE A 177 4.64 -19.93 12.94
CA ILE A 177 5.97 -20.26 12.37
C ILE A 177 6.85 -21.03 13.37
N GLY A 178 6.68 -20.75 14.67
CA GLY A 178 7.36 -21.46 15.76
C GLY A 178 7.17 -22.98 15.73
N ASN A 179 6.04 -23.46 15.21
CA ASN A 179 5.72 -24.90 15.09
C ASN A 179 6.55 -25.64 14.02
N LEU A 180 7.19 -24.88 13.13
CA LEU A 180 8.00 -25.38 12.02
C LEU A 180 9.50 -25.28 12.31
N LEU A 181 9.90 -24.61 13.39
CA LEU A 181 11.29 -24.56 13.81
C LEU A 181 11.81 -25.97 14.13
N GLY A 182 13.02 -26.28 13.70
CA GLY A 182 13.59 -27.64 13.73
C GLY A 182 13.09 -28.59 12.62
N LYS A 183 12.11 -28.19 11.81
CA LYS A 183 11.61 -28.95 10.64
C LYS A 183 12.07 -28.28 9.35
N GLY A 184 13.37 -28.32 9.08
CA GLY A 184 14.03 -27.49 8.05
C GLY A 184 13.33 -27.47 6.69
N ASP A 185 13.00 -28.63 6.12
CA ASP A 185 12.39 -28.72 4.79
C ASP A 185 10.93 -28.22 4.78
N ASP A 186 10.15 -28.52 5.83
CA ASP A 186 8.76 -28.07 5.97
C ASP A 186 8.68 -26.55 6.17
N LEU A 187 9.59 -26.00 6.99
CA LEU A 187 9.72 -24.57 7.24
C LEU A 187 10.03 -23.82 5.95
N GLU A 188 11.03 -24.28 5.21
CA GLU A 188 11.42 -23.65 3.94
C GLU A 188 10.28 -23.70 2.93
N LYS A 189 9.64 -24.86 2.77
CA LYS A 189 8.49 -25.02 1.87
C LYS A 189 7.34 -24.10 2.27
N TYR A 190 7.01 -24.01 3.55
CA TYR A 190 5.96 -23.13 4.07
C TYR A 190 6.26 -21.66 3.73
N ILE A 191 7.47 -21.18 4.03
CA ILE A 191 7.88 -19.79 3.78
C ILE A 191 7.79 -19.49 2.28
N ARG A 192 8.40 -20.31 1.42
CA ARG A 192 8.38 -20.07 -0.04
C ARG A 192 6.96 -20.03 -0.61
N GLN A 193 6.07 -20.92 -0.16
CA GLN A 193 4.68 -20.93 -0.59
C GLN A 193 3.91 -19.69 -0.13
N LYS A 194 4.11 -19.25 1.12
CA LYS A 194 3.50 -18.02 1.63
C LYS A 194 3.95 -16.79 0.84
N TYR A 195 5.21 -16.72 0.44
CA TYR A 195 5.72 -15.62 -0.39
C TYR A 195 5.06 -15.54 -1.77
N ILE A 196 4.75 -16.68 -2.40
CA ILE A 196 3.99 -16.71 -3.66
C ILE A 196 2.59 -16.11 -3.47
N TRP A 197 1.92 -16.46 -2.38
CA TRP A 197 0.59 -15.93 -2.05
C TRP A 197 0.63 -14.43 -1.73
N VAL A 198 1.58 -14.02 -0.89
CA VAL A 198 1.82 -12.61 -0.54
C VAL A 198 2.11 -11.80 -1.80
N SER A 199 2.96 -12.29 -2.71
CA SER A 199 3.28 -11.61 -3.96
C SER A 199 2.05 -11.26 -4.81
N ARG A 200 1.01 -12.11 -4.77
CA ARG A 200 -0.26 -11.84 -5.49
C ARG A 200 -1.05 -10.70 -4.83
N ILE A 201 -1.11 -10.68 -3.50
CA ILE A 201 -1.81 -9.64 -2.72
C ILE A 201 -1.09 -8.30 -2.82
N THR A 202 0.24 -8.32 -2.70
CA THR A 202 1.06 -7.11 -2.84
C THR A 202 1.07 -6.58 -4.26
N GLY A 203 0.84 -7.39 -5.29
CA GLY A 203 0.62 -6.89 -6.66
C GLY A 203 -0.58 -5.94 -6.74
N GLY A 204 -1.67 -6.27 -6.05
CA GLY A 204 -2.84 -5.39 -5.92
C GLY A 204 -2.55 -4.12 -5.12
N ALA A 205 -1.86 -4.25 -3.98
CA ALA A 205 -1.46 -3.10 -3.17
C ALA A 205 -0.48 -2.15 -3.90
N THR A 206 0.48 -2.72 -4.64
CA THR A 206 1.44 -1.97 -5.48
C THR A 206 0.71 -1.20 -6.57
N SER A 207 -0.32 -1.79 -7.19
CA SER A 207 -1.16 -1.11 -8.18
C SER A 207 -1.88 0.11 -7.59
N ASN A 208 -2.36 0.03 -6.35
CA ASN A 208 -2.97 1.17 -5.65
C ASN A 208 -1.95 2.26 -5.32
N THR A 209 -0.77 1.89 -4.81
CA THR A 209 0.32 2.83 -4.50
C THR A 209 0.83 3.53 -5.76
N GLN A 210 0.95 2.80 -6.89
CA GLN A 210 1.30 3.38 -8.18
C GLN A 210 0.23 4.35 -8.68
N GLY A 211 -1.06 4.04 -8.47
CA GLY A 211 -2.16 4.96 -8.74
C GLY A 211 -2.02 6.27 -7.95
N GLN A 212 -1.76 6.19 -6.65
CA GLN A 212 -1.55 7.38 -5.80
C GLN A 212 -0.30 8.18 -6.19
N LEU A 213 0.79 7.49 -6.57
CA LEU A 213 1.99 8.14 -7.10
C LEU A 213 1.66 8.90 -8.39
N ALA A 214 0.84 8.30 -9.27
CA ALA A 214 0.39 8.94 -10.50
C ALA A 214 -0.34 10.25 -10.21
N GLN A 215 -1.27 10.20 -9.25
CA GLN A 215 -2.06 11.35 -8.80
C GLN A 215 -1.21 12.49 -8.25
N ASN A 216 -0.21 12.17 -7.40
CA ASN A 216 0.65 13.18 -6.78
C ASN A 216 1.44 13.98 -7.81
N VAL A 217 1.99 13.33 -8.83
CA VAL A 217 2.75 14.04 -9.88
C VAL A 217 1.86 15.03 -10.63
N ILE A 218 0.62 14.67 -10.95
CA ILE A 218 -0.32 15.59 -11.63
C ILE A 218 -0.67 16.75 -10.70
N PHE A 219 -0.95 16.47 -9.43
CA PHE A 219 -1.24 17.50 -8.44
C PHE A 219 -0.08 18.48 -8.28
N ASP A 220 1.14 17.99 -8.12
CA ASP A 220 2.35 18.81 -7.97
C ASP A 220 2.56 19.65 -9.23
N PHE A 221 2.46 19.03 -10.42
CA PHE A 221 2.60 19.75 -11.69
C PHE A 221 1.58 20.89 -11.83
N LEU A 222 0.28 20.61 -11.60
CA LEU A 222 -0.76 21.64 -11.70
C LEU A 222 -0.57 22.75 -10.66
N SER A 223 -0.11 22.41 -9.45
CA SER A 223 0.17 23.39 -8.39
C SER A 223 1.31 24.34 -8.74
N GLU A 224 2.25 23.91 -9.58
CA GLU A 224 3.36 24.74 -10.06
C GLU A 224 2.99 25.58 -11.31
N HIS A 225 2.04 25.11 -12.11
CA HIS A 225 1.74 25.70 -13.44
C HIS A 225 0.44 26.52 -13.50
N LEU A 226 -0.46 26.35 -12.53
CA LEU A 226 -1.66 27.18 -12.38
C LEU A 226 -1.40 28.38 -11.47
N ASP A 227 -2.12 29.46 -11.70
CA ASP A 227 -2.00 30.69 -10.91
C ASP A 227 -2.56 30.49 -9.48
N LYS A 228 -2.16 31.36 -8.54
CA LYS A 228 -2.50 31.22 -7.11
C LYS A 228 -3.99 31.34 -6.78
N ASP A 229 -4.80 31.83 -7.71
CA ASP A 229 -6.25 31.96 -7.56
C ASP A 229 -7.00 30.68 -7.95
N PHE A 230 -6.31 29.66 -8.45
CA PHE A 230 -6.84 28.31 -8.58
C PHE A 230 -6.68 27.54 -7.27
N THR A 231 -7.75 26.87 -6.84
CA THR A 231 -7.71 25.92 -5.73
C THR A 231 -7.59 24.51 -6.30
N ILE A 232 -6.58 23.76 -5.86
CA ILE A 232 -6.32 22.39 -6.32
C ILE A 232 -6.42 21.44 -5.12
N MET A 233 -7.20 20.38 -5.26
CA MET A 233 -7.47 19.41 -4.20
C MET A 233 -7.18 17.99 -4.69
N ARG A 234 -6.42 17.23 -3.91
CA ARG A 234 -6.25 15.78 -4.12
C ARG A 234 -7.40 15.01 -3.51
N ASN A 235 -7.86 13.97 -4.19
CA ASN A 235 -8.99 13.13 -3.74
C ASN A 235 -10.21 13.98 -3.34
N GLY A 236 -10.47 15.04 -4.10
CA GLY A 236 -11.52 16.01 -3.83
C GLY A 236 -12.89 15.49 -4.23
N THR A 237 -13.93 16.15 -3.75
CA THR A 237 -15.31 15.90 -4.17
C THR A 237 -15.95 17.18 -4.71
N ILE A 238 -16.81 17.04 -5.72
CA ILE A 238 -17.60 18.14 -6.28
C ILE A 238 -19.07 17.86 -5.96
N LYS A 239 -19.76 18.80 -5.32
CA LYS A 239 -21.20 18.68 -5.09
C LYS A 239 -21.92 18.93 -6.41
N LEU A 240 -22.73 17.96 -6.83
CA LEU A 240 -23.41 17.96 -8.10
C LEU A 240 -24.87 17.56 -7.91
N ASP A 241 -25.77 18.33 -8.51
CA ASP A 241 -27.19 17.97 -8.56
C ASP A 241 -27.36 16.71 -9.42
N GLY A 242 -28.02 15.69 -8.86
CA GLY A 242 -28.18 14.39 -9.51
C GLY A 242 -27.13 13.35 -9.15
N TYR A 243 -26.16 13.67 -8.29
CA TYR A 243 -25.29 12.65 -7.67
C TYR A 243 -25.87 12.19 -6.33
N SER A 244 -26.01 10.88 -6.13
CA SER A 244 -26.76 10.28 -5.02
C SER A 244 -26.15 10.48 -3.62
N LYS A 245 -24.94 11.02 -3.51
CA LYS A 245 -24.24 11.21 -2.24
C LYS A 245 -24.09 12.69 -1.91
N ASP A 246 -24.53 13.08 -0.71
CA ASP A 246 -24.42 14.44 -0.17
C ASP A 246 -22.97 14.95 -0.05
N THR A 247 -22.01 14.01 0.00
CA THR A 247 -20.56 14.32 0.06
C THR A 247 -19.99 14.80 -1.28
N GLY A 248 -20.74 14.69 -2.38
CA GLY A 248 -20.31 15.04 -3.72
C GLY A 248 -19.64 13.87 -4.48
N MET A 249 -19.48 14.05 -5.79
CA MET A 249 -18.83 13.10 -6.67
C MET A 249 -17.29 13.16 -6.49
N PRO A 250 -16.61 12.03 -6.22
CA PRO A 250 -15.18 12.02 -5.99
C PRO A 250 -14.39 12.04 -7.30
N PHE A 251 -13.24 12.72 -7.28
CA PHE A 251 -12.25 12.76 -8.35
C PHE A 251 -10.84 12.59 -7.79
N ASP A 252 -9.92 12.10 -8.62
CA ASP A 252 -8.51 11.93 -8.24
C ASP A 252 -7.85 13.29 -7.95
N VAL A 253 -8.14 14.30 -8.78
CA VAL A 253 -7.80 15.72 -8.56
C VAL A 253 -9.02 16.58 -8.90
N VAL A 254 -9.29 17.61 -8.10
CA VAL A 254 -10.29 18.64 -8.38
C VAL A 254 -9.56 19.98 -8.50
N VAL A 255 -9.89 20.74 -9.55
CA VAL A 255 -9.44 22.12 -9.70
C VAL A 255 -10.65 23.04 -9.68
N GLU A 256 -10.58 24.12 -8.92
CA GLU A 256 -11.63 25.11 -8.77
C GLU A 256 -11.10 26.52 -9.01
N ARG A 257 -11.90 27.34 -9.69
CA ARG A 257 -11.73 28.79 -9.72
C ARG A 257 -13.09 29.45 -9.92
N CYS A 258 -13.36 30.54 -9.19
CA CYS A 258 -14.61 31.30 -9.30
C CYS A 258 -15.88 30.43 -9.22
N ASN A 259 -15.89 29.41 -8.36
CA ASN A 259 -16.99 28.46 -8.18
C ASN A 259 -17.34 27.62 -9.44
N LYS A 260 -16.40 27.48 -10.37
CA LYS A 260 -16.42 26.48 -11.45
C LYS A 260 -15.38 25.40 -11.18
N PHE A 261 -15.65 24.18 -11.61
CA PHE A 261 -14.83 23.02 -11.28
C PHE A 261 -14.40 22.23 -12.51
N VAL A 262 -13.20 21.66 -12.44
CA VAL A 262 -12.75 20.55 -13.29
C VAL A 262 -12.49 19.34 -12.41
N GLY A 263 -13.20 18.25 -12.69
CA GLY A 263 -12.91 16.94 -12.11
C GLY A 263 -11.91 16.18 -12.98
N ILE A 264 -10.83 15.69 -12.39
CA ILE A 264 -9.76 14.99 -13.11
C ILE A 264 -9.65 13.55 -12.61
N GLU A 265 -9.69 12.60 -13.53
CA GLU A 265 -9.51 11.16 -13.26
C GLU A 265 -8.21 10.67 -13.92
N ILE A 266 -7.41 9.91 -13.18
CA ILE A 266 -6.07 9.46 -13.58
C ILE A 266 -6.05 7.93 -13.65
N SER A 267 -5.50 7.39 -14.73
CA SER A 267 -5.27 5.96 -14.89
C SER A 267 -3.93 5.70 -15.56
N PHE A 268 -2.98 5.12 -14.81
CA PHE A 268 -1.71 4.66 -15.35
C PHE A 268 -1.57 3.16 -15.09
N GLN A 269 -1.71 2.32 -16.13
CA GLN A 269 -1.67 0.87 -15.96
C GLN A 269 -0.79 0.19 -17.00
N VAL A 270 0.30 -0.41 -16.54
CA VAL A 270 1.22 -1.16 -17.41
C VAL A 270 0.68 -2.55 -17.73
N THR A 271 -0.01 -3.19 -16.77
CA THR A 271 -0.66 -4.50 -16.94
C THR A 271 -2.17 -4.33 -17.07
N THR A 272 -2.84 -5.21 -17.80
CA THR A 272 -4.31 -5.20 -17.90
C THR A 272 -4.95 -5.56 -16.57
N ASN A 273 -5.82 -4.70 -16.05
CA ASN A 273 -6.74 -5.00 -14.96
C ASN A 273 -8.06 -4.25 -15.21
N SER A 274 -9.05 -4.41 -14.32
CA SER A 274 -10.44 -3.92 -14.52
C SER A 274 -10.67 -2.43 -14.20
N VAL A 275 -9.64 -1.67 -13.80
CA VAL A 275 -9.82 -0.28 -13.33
C VAL A 275 -10.24 0.64 -14.47
N ILE A 276 -9.65 0.49 -15.66
CA ILE A 276 -9.98 1.34 -16.81
C ILE A 276 -11.38 1.06 -17.33
N GLU A 277 -11.82 -0.20 -17.32
CA GLU A 277 -13.20 -0.58 -17.66
C GLU A 277 -14.20 0.02 -16.67
N ARG A 278 -13.86 0.05 -15.37
CA ARG A 278 -14.70 0.71 -14.35
C ARG A 278 -14.82 2.21 -14.59
N LYS A 279 -13.71 2.90 -14.89
CA LYS A 279 -13.73 4.34 -15.20
C LYS A 279 -14.54 4.61 -16.48
N ALA A 280 -14.36 3.78 -17.52
CA ALA A 280 -15.13 3.86 -18.76
C ALA A 280 -16.63 3.69 -18.54
N GLY A 281 -17.04 2.72 -17.71
CA GLY A 281 -18.45 2.50 -17.38
C GLY A 281 -19.14 3.67 -16.67
N GLN A 282 -18.36 4.59 -16.08
CA GLN A 282 -18.88 5.79 -15.40
C GLN A 282 -18.72 7.08 -16.22
N ALA A 283 -17.95 7.06 -17.31
CA ALA A 283 -17.50 8.28 -17.99
C ALA A 283 -18.66 9.14 -18.51
N GLN A 284 -19.63 8.51 -19.18
CA GLN A 284 -20.79 9.21 -19.76
C GLN A 284 -21.66 9.88 -18.68
N GLU A 285 -22.03 9.13 -17.65
CA GLU A 285 -22.87 9.64 -16.56
C GLU A 285 -22.18 10.80 -15.83
N ARG A 286 -20.89 10.65 -15.52
CA ARG A 286 -20.11 11.70 -14.86
C ARG A 286 -20.02 12.97 -15.70
N GLN A 287 -19.76 12.84 -17.00
CA GLN A 287 -19.71 14.00 -17.89
C GLN A 287 -21.06 14.72 -17.92
N ASN A 288 -22.16 13.98 -18.09
CA ASN A 288 -23.50 14.56 -18.13
C ASN A 288 -23.82 15.36 -16.85
N ILE A 289 -23.53 14.78 -15.68
CA ILE A 289 -23.79 15.44 -14.39
C ILE A 289 -22.90 16.68 -14.22
N MET A 290 -21.62 16.61 -14.60
CA MET A 290 -20.71 17.76 -14.55
C MET A 290 -21.19 18.89 -15.47
N HIS A 291 -21.57 18.57 -16.71
CA HIS A 291 -22.03 19.54 -17.70
C HIS A 291 -23.34 20.22 -17.30
N ASN A 292 -24.25 19.51 -16.62
CA ASN A 292 -25.49 20.10 -16.10
C ASN A 292 -25.25 21.26 -15.13
N MET A 293 -24.09 21.30 -14.48
CA MET A 293 -23.67 22.38 -13.57
C MET A 293 -22.71 23.37 -14.23
N GLY A 294 -22.43 23.22 -15.53
CA GLY A 294 -21.46 24.05 -16.25
C GLY A 294 -20.00 23.75 -15.88
N TYR A 295 -19.71 22.57 -15.35
CA TYR A 295 -18.37 22.11 -14.97
C TYR A 295 -17.80 21.16 -16.02
N ASN A 296 -16.51 20.84 -15.93
CA ASN A 296 -15.82 20.02 -16.92
C ASN A 296 -15.12 18.79 -16.33
N ILE A 297 -14.89 17.79 -17.16
CA ILE A 297 -14.20 16.55 -16.78
C ILE A 297 -13.00 16.27 -17.67
N ALA A 298 -11.86 15.97 -17.05
CA ALA A 298 -10.62 15.62 -17.73
C ALA A 298 -10.11 14.23 -17.31
N TYR A 299 -9.43 13.56 -18.22
CA TYR A 299 -8.80 12.27 -17.95
C TYR A 299 -7.32 12.27 -18.34
N VAL A 300 -6.48 11.77 -17.43
CA VAL A 300 -5.07 11.45 -17.71
C VAL A 300 -4.96 9.93 -17.84
N ILE A 301 -4.69 9.43 -19.04
CA ILE A 301 -4.67 7.98 -19.33
C ILE A 301 -3.35 7.59 -19.97
N ASP A 302 -2.66 6.64 -19.36
CA ASP A 302 -1.44 6.05 -19.94
C ASP A 302 -1.20 4.62 -19.44
N GLY A 303 -0.15 3.98 -19.92
CA GLY A 303 0.24 2.63 -19.59
C GLY A 303 -0.22 1.61 -20.64
N ALA A 304 0.67 0.68 -21.00
CA ALA A 304 0.43 -0.32 -22.03
C ALA A 304 -0.83 -1.15 -21.78
N GLY A 305 -1.14 -1.48 -20.52
CA GLY A 305 -2.33 -2.22 -20.12
C GLY A 305 -3.62 -1.46 -20.38
N ASN A 306 -3.64 -0.14 -20.19
CA ASN A 306 -4.80 0.69 -20.54
C ASN A 306 -5.04 0.68 -22.05
N PHE A 307 -4.00 0.86 -22.87
CA PHE A 307 -4.15 0.88 -24.33
C PHE A 307 -4.48 -0.50 -24.93
N GLN A 308 -4.22 -1.59 -24.21
CA GLN A 308 -4.77 -2.91 -24.58
C GLN A 308 -6.30 -2.98 -24.41
N ARG A 309 -6.88 -2.17 -23.52
CA ARG A 309 -8.34 -2.05 -23.31
C ARG A 309 -8.94 -0.95 -24.19
N ARG A 310 -8.73 -1.05 -25.50
CA ARG A 310 -9.12 0.00 -26.46
C ARG A 310 -10.56 0.47 -26.34
N SER A 311 -11.50 -0.46 -26.22
CA SER A 311 -12.93 -0.10 -26.09
C SER A 311 -13.20 0.78 -24.87
N ALA A 312 -12.58 0.49 -23.72
CA ALA A 312 -12.76 1.28 -22.50
C ALA A 312 -12.15 2.69 -22.65
N VAL A 313 -10.92 2.76 -23.18
CA VAL A 313 -10.24 4.06 -23.39
C VAL A 313 -10.99 4.91 -24.41
N SER A 314 -11.48 4.33 -25.51
CA SER A 314 -12.31 5.04 -26.49
C SER A 314 -13.60 5.61 -25.87
N THR A 315 -14.27 4.85 -25.01
CA THR A 315 -15.44 5.36 -24.27
C THR A 315 -15.08 6.57 -23.41
N ILE A 316 -13.97 6.52 -22.67
CA ILE A 316 -13.54 7.67 -21.86
C ILE A 316 -13.22 8.88 -22.74
N CYS A 317 -12.49 8.68 -23.84
CA CYS A 317 -12.16 9.73 -24.80
C CYS A 317 -13.43 10.42 -25.33
N ASN A 318 -14.47 9.64 -25.66
CA ASN A 318 -15.74 10.16 -26.16
C ASN A 318 -16.55 10.95 -25.12
N PHE A 319 -16.35 10.67 -23.83
CA PHE A 319 -17.08 11.28 -22.72
C PHE A 319 -16.16 12.08 -21.79
N SER A 320 -15.23 12.83 -22.39
CA SER A 320 -14.32 13.74 -21.69
C SER A 320 -14.18 15.05 -22.43
N ASP A 321 -13.92 16.13 -21.69
CA ASP A 321 -13.68 17.46 -22.26
C ASP A 321 -12.20 17.64 -22.59
N CYS A 322 -11.33 16.97 -21.83
CA CYS A 322 -9.90 16.92 -22.06
C CYS A 322 -9.38 15.49 -21.81
N THR A 323 -8.57 14.98 -22.73
CA THR A 323 -7.86 13.71 -22.54
C THR A 323 -6.39 13.91 -22.86
N VAL A 324 -5.53 13.55 -21.92
CA VAL A 324 -4.09 13.74 -22.03
C VAL A 324 -3.34 12.47 -21.63
N ALA A 325 -2.19 12.25 -22.27
CA ALA A 325 -1.30 11.15 -21.89
C ALA A 325 -0.45 11.54 -20.67
N TYR A 326 0.26 10.58 -20.08
CA TYR A 326 1.05 10.79 -18.88
C TYR A 326 2.48 11.25 -19.21
N SER A 327 2.58 12.44 -19.81
CA SER A 327 3.86 13.10 -20.11
C SER A 327 3.79 14.59 -19.77
N GLU A 328 4.93 15.20 -19.46
CA GLU A 328 4.98 16.64 -19.10
C GLU A 328 4.39 17.54 -20.18
N SER A 329 4.68 17.28 -21.47
CA SER A 329 4.09 18.03 -22.58
C SER A 329 2.57 17.95 -22.62
N GLU A 330 2.01 16.82 -22.21
CA GLU A 330 0.56 16.59 -22.16
C GLU A 330 -0.06 17.18 -20.89
N PHE A 331 0.71 17.30 -19.79
CA PHE A 331 0.29 18.02 -18.60
C PHE A 331 0.17 19.53 -18.83
N VAL A 332 1.03 20.10 -19.69
CA VAL A 332 0.89 21.49 -20.14
C VAL A 332 -0.45 21.70 -20.83
N ILE A 333 -0.84 20.79 -21.73
CA ILE A 333 -2.14 20.85 -22.44
C ILE A 333 -3.31 20.78 -21.45
N LEU A 334 -3.20 19.93 -20.41
CA LEU A 334 -4.21 19.86 -19.34
C LEU A 334 -4.31 21.19 -18.58
N ALA A 335 -3.18 21.82 -18.23
CA ALA A 335 -3.16 23.10 -17.55
C ALA A 335 -3.76 24.22 -18.43
N GLU A 336 -3.47 24.23 -19.73
CA GLU A 336 -4.06 25.17 -20.69
C GLU A 336 -5.58 24.99 -20.78
N PHE A 337 -6.05 23.75 -20.90
CA PHE A 337 -7.48 23.44 -20.87
C PHE A 337 -8.16 23.98 -19.62
N ILE A 338 -7.58 23.71 -18.44
CA ILE A 338 -8.10 24.18 -17.14
C ILE A 338 -8.18 25.72 -17.11
N LYS A 339 -7.13 26.39 -17.59
CA LYS A 339 -7.09 27.85 -17.66
C LYS A 339 -8.13 28.42 -18.61
N GLU A 340 -8.48 27.73 -19.68
CA GLU A 340 -9.48 28.16 -20.66
C GLU A 340 -10.92 27.93 -20.16
N CYS A 341 -11.20 26.79 -19.53
CA CYS A 341 -12.56 26.46 -19.08
C CYS A 341 -12.95 27.16 -17.77
N LEU A 342 -11.98 27.45 -16.91
CA LEU A 342 -12.19 28.15 -15.64
C LEU A 342 -11.87 29.66 -15.71
N GLN A 343 -11.99 30.26 -16.89
CA GLN A 343 -11.98 31.73 -17.03
C GLN A 343 -13.20 32.38 -16.39
#